data_AF-A0A380CJM0-F1
#
_entry.id   AF-A0A380CJM0-F1
#
_cell.length_a   1.000
_cell.length_b   1.000
_cell.length_c   1.000
_cell.angle_alpha   90.00
_cell.angle_beta   90.00
_cell.angle_gamma   90.00
#
_symmetry.space_group_name_H-M   'P 1'
#
loop_
_entity.id
_entity.type
_entity.pdbx_description
1 polymer ?
#
loop_
_entity_poly.entity_id
_entity_poly.type
_entity_poly.pdbx_seq_one_letter_code
_entity_poly.pdbx_strand_id
1 'polypeptide(L)'
;MKFKSLSQTKYVWIIIILLSIVAIIFKSIYRQYIYANQINDFGIADTSPNFFAGLILVIFYFTQHQKITLQKHALFTAVGLIGYELIQGTVFKNNYFDYKDIIASILGAFAGYLVCSGFKSLQENEK
;
A
#
# COMPACT_ATOMS: atom_id res chain seq x y z
N MET A 1 8.89 -15.82 -8.60
CA MET A 1 7.47 -15.39 -8.59
C MET A 1 6.94 -15.55 -10.01
N LYS A 2 5.75 -16.15 -10.22
CA LYS A 2 5.19 -16.34 -11.57
C LYS A 2 3.93 -15.47 -11.70
N PHE A 3 3.90 -14.58 -12.68
CA PHE A 3 2.74 -13.72 -12.93
C PHE A 3 1.65 -14.48 -13.69
N LYS A 4 0.40 -14.12 -13.42
CA LYS A 4 -0.74 -14.52 -14.27
C LYS A 4 -0.69 -13.70 -15.57
N SER A 5 -1.44 -14.11 -16.59
CA SER A 5 -1.49 -13.33 -17.82
C SER A 5 -2.14 -11.96 -17.58
N LEU A 6 -1.73 -10.96 -18.39
CA LEU A 6 -2.31 -9.62 -18.32
C LEU A 6 -3.82 -9.65 -18.65
N SER A 7 -4.24 -10.51 -19.60
CA SER A 7 -5.64 -10.68 -19.96
C SER A 7 -6.53 -11.07 -18.77
N GLN A 8 -6.01 -11.89 -17.85
CA GLN A 8 -6.71 -12.33 -16.64
C GLN A 8 -6.70 -11.29 -15.51
N THR A 9 -5.71 -10.41 -15.50
CA THR A 9 -5.44 -9.50 -14.36
C THR A 9 -5.57 -8.02 -14.73
N LYS A 10 -6.05 -7.71 -15.94
CA LYS A 10 -6.13 -6.34 -16.48
C LYS A 10 -6.80 -5.34 -15.53
N TYR A 11 -7.91 -5.73 -14.89
CA TYR A 11 -8.61 -4.85 -13.96
C TYR A 11 -7.85 -4.62 -12.65
N VAL A 12 -7.14 -5.64 -12.16
CA VAL A 12 -6.26 -5.51 -10.98
C VAL A 12 -5.13 -4.52 -11.28
N TRP A 13 -4.53 -4.63 -12.47
CA TRP A 13 -3.51 -3.68 -12.91
C TRP A 13 -4.02 -2.25 -13.08
N ILE A 14 -5.21 -2.08 -13.66
CA ILE A 14 -5.85 -0.76 -13.74
C ILE A 14 -6.05 -0.16 -12.35
N ILE A 15 -6.54 -0.94 -11.39
CA ILE A 15 -6.72 -0.49 -9.99
C ILE A 15 -5.38 -0.09 -9.37
N ILE A 16 -4.33 -0.91 -9.53
CA ILE A 16 -2.99 -0.61 -9.03
C ILE A 16 -2.46 0.71 -9.62
N ILE A 17 -2.63 0.91 -10.93
CA ILE A 17 -2.19 2.14 -11.60
C ILE A 17 -2.95 3.35 -11.07
N LEU A 18 -4.28 3.26 -10.94
CA LEU A 18 -5.10 4.34 -10.41
C LEU A 18 -4.72 4.69 -8.97
N LEU A 19 -4.56 3.68 -8.10
CA LEU A 19 -4.10 3.90 -6.72
C LEU A 19 -2.70 4.50 -6.66
N SER A 20 -1.81 4.12 -7.58
CA SER A 20 -0.45 4.69 -7.66
C SER A 20 -0.50 6.16 -8.08
N ILE A 21 -1.36 6.53 -9.03
CA ILE A 21 -1.60 7.92 -9.43
C ILE A 21 -2.12 8.73 -8.24
N VAL A 22 -3.10 8.19 -7.50
CA VAL A 22 -3.62 8.82 -6.28
C VAL A 22 -2.51 9.02 -5.26
N ALA A 23 -1.70 7.99 -4.98
CA ALA A 23 -0.57 8.10 -4.05
C ALA A 23 0.44 9.19 -4.46
N ILE A 24 0.73 9.31 -5.77
CA ILE A 24 1.59 10.37 -6.30
C ILE A 24 0.96 11.75 -6.10
N ILE A 25 -0.33 11.92 -6.40
CA ILE A 25 -1.06 13.18 -6.18
C ILE A 25 -1.03 13.57 -4.71
N PHE A 26 -1.20 12.61 -3.79
CA PHE A 26 -1.12 12.87 -2.36
C PHE A 26 0.28 13.35 -1.94
N LYS A 27 1.32 12.68 -2.45
CA LYS A 27 2.72 13.03 -2.17
C LYS A 27 3.14 14.39 -2.75
N SER A 28 2.69 14.72 -3.96
CA SER A 28 3.17 15.91 -4.67
C SER A 28 2.25 17.12 -4.48
N ILE A 29 0.97 17.01 -4.80
CA ILE A 29 0.04 18.15 -4.87
C ILE A 29 -0.61 18.38 -3.50
N TYR A 30 -1.22 17.35 -2.93
CA TYR A 30 -1.97 17.49 -1.67
C TYR A 30 -1.06 17.90 -0.52
N ARG A 31 0.07 17.22 -0.32
CA ARG A 31 1.04 17.58 0.72
C ARG A 31 1.53 19.02 0.60
N GLN A 32 1.89 19.46 -0.61
CA GLN A 32 2.30 20.85 -0.85
C GLN A 32 1.19 21.84 -0.50
N TYR A 33 -0.06 21.54 -0.88
CA TYR A 33 -1.22 22.37 -0.56
C TYR A 33 -1.45 22.49 0.95
N ILE A 34 -1.40 21.38 1.69
CA ILE A 34 -1.57 21.36 3.15
C ILE A 34 -0.50 22.20 3.83
N TYR A 35 0.77 22.02 3.46
CA TYR A 35 1.88 22.78 4.03
C TYR A 35 1.81 24.27 3.67
N ALA A 36 1.50 24.61 2.42
CA ALA A 36 1.43 26.00 1.96
C ALA A 36 0.32 26.79 2.64
N ASN A 37 -0.80 26.15 2.97
CA ASN A 37 -1.94 26.78 3.62
C ASN A 37 -1.95 26.58 5.15
N GLN A 38 -0.90 25.95 5.73
CA GLN A 38 -0.80 25.62 7.16
C GLN A 38 -2.05 24.89 7.70
N ILE A 39 -2.64 24.02 6.89
CA ILE A 39 -3.82 23.25 7.27
C ILE A 39 -3.38 22.11 8.19
N ASN A 40 -4.03 21.97 9.35
CA ASN A 40 -3.85 20.79 10.19
C ASN A 40 -4.75 19.66 9.68
N ASP A 41 -4.20 18.77 8.87
CA ASP A 41 -4.90 17.59 8.36
C ASP A 41 -4.63 16.32 9.18
N PHE A 42 -4.18 16.48 10.43
CA PHE A 42 -3.84 15.40 11.35
C PHE A 42 -2.74 14.45 10.83
N GLY A 43 -1.91 14.89 9.88
CA GLY A 43 -0.77 14.13 9.36
C GLY A 43 -1.12 13.19 8.21
N ILE A 44 -2.29 13.36 7.56
CA ILE A 44 -2.68 12.60 6.38
C ILE A 44 -1.72 12.88 5.22
N ALA A 45 -1.32 14.14 5.04
CA ALA A 45 -0.36 14.55 4.03
C ALA A 45 0.97 13.79 4.15
N ASP A 46 1.41 13.53 5.38
CA ASP A 46 2.69 12.88 5.69
C ASP A 46 2.62 11.37 5.49
N THR A 47 1.51 10.76 5.89
CA THR A 47 1.39 9.30 6.00
C THR A 47 0.71 8.63 4.81
N SER A 48 -0.03 9.39 4.00
CA SER A 48 -0.80 8.85 2.88
C SER A 48 0.02 8.05 1.85
N PRO A 49 1.25 8.41 1.47
CA PRO A 49 2.02 7.61 0.51
C PRO A 49 2.32 6.20 1.03
N ASN A 50 2.65 6.07 2.33
CA ASN A 50 2.96 4.81 2.98
C ASN A 50 1.72 3.93 3.16
N PHE A 51 0.58 4.55 3.48
CA PHE A 51 -0.71 3.86 3.49
C PHE A 51 -1.03 3.26 2.12
N PHE A 52 -0.93 4.05 1.04
CA PHE A 52 -1.19 3.54 -0.31
C PHE A 52 -0.18 2.49 -0.74
N ALA A 53 1.10 2.59 -0.36
CA ALA A 53 2.09 1.56 -0.62
C ALA A 53 1.71 0.21 0.00
N GLY A 54 1.30 0.20 1.28
CA GLY A 54 0.78 -1.01 1.94
C GLY A 54 -0.44 -1.59 1.22
N LEU A 55 -1.41 -0.75 0.88
CA LEU A 55 -2.62 -1.16 0.17
C LEU A 55 -2.31 -1.80 -1.19
N ILE A 56 -1.50 -1.11 -2.01
CA ILE A 56 -1.13 -1.55 -3.37
C ILE A 56 -0.36 -2.87 -3.32
N LEU A 57 0.61 -3.01 -2.41
CA LEU A 57 1.42 -4.23 -2.29
C LEU A 57 0.58 -5.45 -1.88
N VAL A 58 -0.48 -5.28 -1.09
CA VAL A 58 -1.41 -6.36 -0.79
C VAL A 58 -2.28 -6.71 -2.00
N ILE A 59 -2.82 -5.72 -2.72
CA ILE A 59 -3.59 -5.94 -3.96
C ILE A 59 -2.75 -6.66 -5.02
N PHE A 60 -1.45 -6.37 -5.06
CA PHE A 60 -0.49 -6.99 -5.98
C PHE A 60 -0.49 -8.53 -5.88
N TYR A 61 -0.93 -9.10 -4.75
CA TYR A 61 -1.17 -10.53 -4.58
C TYR A 61 -1.96 -11.15 -5.74
N PHE A 62 -3.00 -10.47 -6.25
CA PHE A 62 -3.87 -11.06 -7.27
C PHE A 62 -3.25 -11.14 -8.65
N THR A 63 -2.14 -10.40 -8.90
CA THR A 63 -1.41 -10.40 -10.18
C THR A 63 -0.56 -11.67 -10.38
N GLN A 64 -0.38 -12.48 -9.35
CA GLN A 64 0.62 -13.56 -9.34
C GLN A 64 0.00 -14.91 -8.98
N HIS A 65 0.70 -15.99 -9.33
CA HIS A 65 0.44 -17.33 -8.81
C HIS A 65 1.00 -17.44 -7.40
N GLN A 66 0.09 -17.60 -6.43
CA GLN A 66 0.41 -17.49 -5.03
C GLN A 66 0.72 -18.85 -4.42
N LYS A 67 1.83 -18.92 -3.70
CA LYS A 67 2.23 -20.08 -2.89
C LYS A 67 1.89 -19.91 -1.41
N ILE A 68 1.58 -18.68 -1.00
CA ILE A 68 1.27 -18.30 0.37
C ILE A 68 -0.16 -17.77 0.45
N THR A 69 -0.74 -17.82 1.65
CA THR A 69 -2.07 -17.27 1.92
C THR A 69 -2.03 -15.74 1.85
N LEU A 70 -3.17 -15.12 1.55
CA LEU A 70 -3.32 -13.66 1.54
C LEU A 70 -2.92 -13.04 2.90
N GLN A 71 -3.25 -13.70 4.01
CA GLN A 71 -2.85 -13.29 5.36
C GLN A 71 -1.32 -13.21 5.51
N LYS A 72 -0.61 -14.26 5.09
CA LYS A 72 0.87 -14.28 5.14
C LYS A 72 1.46 -13.23 4.21
N HIS A 73 0.88 -13.04 3.03
CA HIS A 73 1.30 -11.99 2.10
C HIS A 73 1.17 -10.60 2.73
N ALA A 74 0.01 -10.28 3.30
CA ALA A 74 -0.22 -8.99 3.96
C ALA A 74 0.71 -8.77 5.16
N LEU A 75 0.98 -9.81 5.95
CA LEU A 75 1.95 -9.74 7.05
C LEU A 75 3.37 -9.45 6.53
N PHE A 76 3.82 -10.16 5.49
CA PHE A 76 5.13 -9.90 4.90
C PHE A 76 5.22 -8.53 4.23
N THR A 77 4.13 -8.03 3.65
CA THR A 77 4.05 -6.64 3.17
C THR A 77 4.28 -5.65 4.31
N ALA A 78 3.57 -5.80 5.43
CA ALA A 78 3.74 -4.93 6.58
C ALA A 78 5.17 -4.99 7.14
N VAL A 79 5.71 -6.19 7.34
CA VAL A 79 7.09 -6.38 7.82
C VAL A 79 8.11 -5.77 6.85
N GLY A 80 7.92 -5.95 5.55
CA GLY A 80 8.81 -5.40 4.53
C GLY A 80 8.81 -3.86 4.53
N LEU A 81 7.64 -3.23 4.65
CA LEU A 81 7.52 -1.77 4.73
C LEU A 81 8.08 -1.21 6.03
N ILE A 82 7.84 -1.87 7.17
CA ILE A 82 8.46 -1.49 8.46
C ILE A 82 9.98 -1.59 8.36
N GLY A 83 10.50 -2.68 7.78
CA GLY A 83 11.93 -2.86 7.55
C GLY A 83 12.50 -1.77 6.64
N TYR A 84 11.78 -1.39 5.59
CA TYR A 84 12.15 -0.28 4.72
C TYR A 84 12.27 1.03 5.48
N GLU A 85 11.31 1.39 6.32
CA GLU A 85 11.35 2.63 7.13
C GLU A 85 12.49 2.62 8.16
N LEU A 86 12.74 1.47 8.80
CA LEU A 86 13.85 1.32 9.75
C LEU A 86 15.21 1.49 9.05
N ILE A 87 15.38 0.92 7.86
CA ILE A 87 16.59 1.08 7.05
C ILE A 87 16.71 2.53 6.57
N GLN A 88 15.59 3.13 6.14
CA GLN A 88 15.56 4.51 5.68
C GLN A 88 16.05 5.47 6.76
N GLY A 89 15.54 5.35 7.99
CA GLY A 89 15.93 6.19 9.12
C GLY A 89 17.33 5.95 9.68
N THR A 90 18.00 4.85 9.33
CA THR A 90 19.33 4.49 9.85
C THR A 90 20.46 4.63 8.81
N VAL A 91 20.19 4.32 7.55
CA VAL A 91 21.20 4.24 6.49
C VAL A 91 21.23 5.50 5.62
N PHE A 92 20.07 6.13 5.38
CA PHE A 92 19.99 7.31 4.52
C PHE A 92 20.04 8.58 5.37
N LYS A 93 21.23 9.19 5.47
CA LYS A 93 21.56 10.37 6.30
C LYS A 93 20.60 11.57 6.23
N ASN A 94 19.69 11.64 5.24
CA ASN A 94 18.74 12.74 5.04
C ASN A 94 17.27 12.36 5.26
N ASN A 95 16.96 11.11 5.64
CA ASN A 95 15.60 10.69 5.94
C ASN A 95 15.47 10.35 7.41
N TYR A 96 14.48 10.96 8.07
CA TYR A 96 14.17 10.71 9.46
C TYR A 96 13.30 9.47 9.59
N PHE A 97 13.54 8.68 10.63
CA PHE A 97 12.63 7.63 11.05
C PHE A 97 11.28 8.25 11.46
N ASP A 98 10.21 7.95 10.73
CA ASP A 98 8.85 8.39 11.09
C ASP A 98 7.98 7.19 11.53
N TYR A 99 7.68 7.13 12.83
CA TYR A 99 6.81 6.08 13.37
C TYR A 99 5.38 6.17 12.82
N LYS A 100 4.94 7.34 12.35
CA LYS A 100 3.62 7.51 11.70
C LYS A 100 3.57 6.77 10.38
N ASP A 101 4.68 6.73 9.63
CA ASP A 101 4.79 6.01 8.37
C ASP A 101 4.78 4.49 8.56
N ILE A 102 5.32 4.00 9.69
CA ILE A 102 5.15 2.60 10.12
C ILE A 102 3.67 2.29 10.38
N ILE A 103 2.99 3.12 11.16
CA ILE A 103 1.56 2.93 11.46
C ILE A 103 0.75 2.97 10.16
N ALA A 104 1.03 3.92 9.29
CA ALA A 104 0.38 4.06 7.99
C ALA A 104 0.59 2.82 7.10
N SER A 105 1.80 2.27 7.07
CA SER A 105 2.12 1.05 6.32
C SER A 105 1.35 -0.17 6.84
N ILE A 106 1.25 -0.31 8.17
CA ILE A 106 0.46 -1.38 8.81
C ILE A 106 -1.03 -1.22 8.47
N LEU A 107 -1.58 -0.01 8.61
CA LEU A 107 -2.97 0.27 8.29
C LEU A 107 -3.27 0.05 6.81
N GLY A 108 -2.35 0.44 5.92
CA GLY A 108 -2.47 0.22 4.48
C GLY A 108 -2.51 -1.26 4.12
N ALA A 109 -1.58 -2.05 4.68
CA ALA A 109 -1.55 -3.50 4.48
C ALA A 109 -2.81 -4.18 5.05
N PHE A 110 -3.28 -3.74 6.22
CA PHE A 110 -4.50 -4.25 6.85
C PHE A 110 -5.76 -3.91 6.03
N ALA A 111 -5.89 -2.66 5.57
CA ALA A 111 -6.98 -2.24 4.69
C ALA A 111 -6.97 -3.05 3.39
N GLY A 112 -5.80 -3.25 2.79
CA GLY A 112 -5.65 -4.11 1.62
C GLY A 112 -6.08 -5.54 1.89
N TYR A 113 -5.74 -6.09 3.05
CA TYR A 113 -6.18 -7.43 3.46
C TYR A 113 -7.71 -7.53 3.56
N LEU A 114 -8.38 -6.54 4.17
CA LEU A 114 -9.84 -6.53 4.30
C LEU A 114 -10.53 -6.47 2.93
N VAL A 115 -10.11 -5.53 2.07
CA VAL A 115 -10.64 -5.38 0.70
C VAL A 115 -10.46 -6.67 -0.09
N CYS A 116 -9.25 -7.23 -0.06
CA CYS A 116 -8.92 -8.45 -0.79
C CYS A 116 -9.64 -9.70 -0.26
N SER A 117 -9.85 -9.78 1.05
CA SER A 117 -10.62 -10.86 1.68
C SER A 117 -12.08 -10.82 1.27
N GLY A 118 -12.67 -9.62 1.18
CA GLY A 118 -14.04 -9.43 0.68
C GLY A 118 -14.21 -9.87 -0.78
N PHE A 119 -13.24 -9.57 -1.65
CA PHE A 119 -13.28 -10.07 -3.03
C PHE A 119 -13.17 -11.59 -3.12
N LYS A 120 -12.33 -12.19 -2.27
CA LYS A 120 -12.13 -13.64 -2.26
C LYS A 120 -13.40 -14.37 -1.82
N SER A 121 -14.10 -13.88 -0.80
CA SER A 121 -15.35 -14.48 -0.35
C SER A 121 -16.47 -14.38 -1.40
N LEU A 122 -16.55 -13.27 -2.15
CA LEU A 122 -17.51 -13.14 -3.25
C LEU A 122 -17.27 -14.18 -4.36
N GLN A 123 -16.01 -14.44 -4.74
CA GLN A 123 -15.68 -15.47 -5.74
C GLN A 123 -15.94 -16.91 -5.28
N GLU A 124 -15.88 -17.17 -3.96
CA GLU A 124 -16.19 -18.48 -3.39
C GLU A 124 -17.71 -18.71 -3.31
N ASN A 125 -18.52 -17.66 -3.16
CA ASN A 125 -19.99 -17.75 -3.10
C ASN A 125 -20.67 -17.86 -4.47
N GLU A 126 -20.00 -17.46 -5.57
CA GLU A 126 -20.51 -17.59 -6.95
C GLU A 126 -20.26 -18.96 -7.61
N LYS A 127 -19.60 -19.88 -6.89
CA LYS A 127 -19.31 -21.25 -7.35
C LYS A 127 -20.22 -22.29 -6.71
#